data_AF-A0A519KW95-F1
#
_entry.id   AF-A0A519KW95-F1
#
_cell.length_a   1.000
_cell.length_b   1.000
_cell.length_c   1.000
_cell.angle_alpha   90.00
_cell.angle_beta   90.00
_cell.angle_gamma   90.00
#
_symmetry.space_group_name_H-M   'P 1'
#
loop_
_entity.id
_entity.type
_entity.pdbx_description
1 polymer ?
#
loop_
_entity_poly.entity_id
_entity_poly.type
_entity_poly.pdbx_seq_one_letter_code
_entity_poly.pdbx_strand_id
1 'polypeptide(L)'
;MSRRHRAQKREVLPDPKFKDLIVTKFMNYVMYEGKKAVAENIVYGAFDILADKKKDQEPVATFHTALDNVAPSVEVRSRRVGGATYQV
;
A
#
# COMPACT_ATOMS: atom_id res chain seq x y z
N MET A 1 -9.37 -15.85 -12.56
CA MET A 1 -8.31 -15.43 -13.51
C MET A 1 -8.87 -15.52 -14.90
N SER A 2 -8.60 -14.54 -15.76
CA SER A 2 -9.26 -14.49 -17.06
C SER A 2 -8.25 -14.33 -18.18
N ARG A 3 -8.31 -15.27 -19.12
CA ARG A 3 -7.56 -15.26 -20.37
C ARG A 3 -8.15 -14.29 -21.40
N ARG A 4 -9.38 -13.79 -21.18
CA ARG A 4 -10.14 -12.97 -22.15
C ARG A 4 -10.58 -11.61 -21.60
N HIS A 5 -11.13 -11.57 -20.40
CA HIS A 5 -11.79 -10.39 -19.84
C HIS A 5 -11.14 -9.92 -18.55
N ARG A 6 -10.72 -8.66 -18.47
CA ARG A 6 -10.06 -8.13 -17.26
C ARG A 6 -11.04 -8.15 -16.09
N ALA A 7 -10.57 -8.56 -14.91
CA ALA A 7 -11.38 -8.49 -13.70
C ALA A 7 -11.67 -7.03 -13.32
N GLN A 8 -12.89 -6.76 -12.87
CA GLN A 8 -13.26 -5.44 -12.36
C GLN A 8 -12.47 -5.16 -11.07
N LYS A 9 -11.95 -3.94 -10.94
CA LYS A 9 -11.28 -3.50 -9.72
C LYS A 9 -12.34 -3.22 -8.67
N ARG A 10 -12.16 -3.77 -7.47
CA ARG A 10 -13.02 -3.48 -6.32
C ARG A 10 -12.68 -2.09 -5.79
N GLU A 11 -13.71 -1.30 -5.51
CA GLU A 11 -13.54 0.00 -4.86
C GLU A 11 -13.24 -0.20 -3.37
N VAL A 12 -12.36 0.65 -2.85
CA VAL A 12 -11.97 0.65 -1.43
C VAL A 12 -12.48 1.96 -0.85
N LEU A 13 -13.12 1.88 0.31
CA LEU A 13 -13.60 3.06 1.02
C LEU A 13 -12.42 3.80 1.67
N PRO A 14 -12.50 5.14 1.83
CA PRO A 14 -11.47 5.90 2.54
C PRO A 14 -11.47 5.60 4.04
N ASP A 15 -10.34 5.90 4.67
CA ASP A 15 -10.12 5.64 6.10
C ASP A 15 -11.10 6.46 6.97
N PRO A 16 -11.72 5.89 8.01
CA PRO A 16 -12.68 6.64 8.81
C PRO A 16 -12.05 7.77 9.64
N LYS A 17 -10.76 7.68 10.02
CA LYS A 17 -10.08 8.67 10.87
C LYS A 17 -9.46 9.78 10.02
N PHE A 18 -8.70 9.41 9.00
CA PHE A 18 -7.94 10.34 8.16
C PHE A 18 -8.57 10.63 6.80
N LYS A 19 -9.65 9.92 6.43
CA LYS A 19 -10.33 10.03 5.12
C LYS A 19 -9.41 9.76 3.94
N ASP A 20 -8.36 8.96 4.15
CA ASP A 20 -7.32 8.65 3.18
C ASP A 20 -7.49 7.23 2.60
N LEU A 21 -7.42 7.12 1.27
CA LEU A 21 -7.57 5.85 0.55
C LEU A 21 -6.31 4.98 0.60
N ILE A 22 -5.13 5.59 0.65
CA ILE A 22 -3.84 4.90 0.68
C ILE A 22 -3.65 4.24 2.06
N VAL A 23 -4.01 4.94 3.13
CA VAL A 23 -4.00 4.38 4.49
C VAL A 23 -4.90 3.14 4.57
N THR A 24 -6.12 3.19 4.03
CA THR A 24 -7.01 2.02 4.03
C THR A 24 -6.45 0.86 3.21
N LYS A 25 -5.85 1.15 2.03
CA LYS A 25 -5.17 0.12 1.24
C LYS A 25 -4.01 -0.51 2.00
N PHE A 26 -3.22 0.30 2.70
CA PHE A 26 -2.10 -0.17 3.50
C PHE A 26 -2.58 -1.06 4.66
N MET A 27 -3.64 -0.66 5.37
CA MET A 27 -4.28 -1.50 6.40
C MET A 27 -4.72 -2.85 5.84
N ASN A 28 -5.31 -2.87 4.64
CA ASN A 28 -5.72 -4.13 4.00
C ASN A 28 -4.54 -5.04 3.64
N TYR A 29 -3.35 -4.49 3.36
CA TYR A 29 -2.13 -5.29 3.14
C TYR A 29 -1.53 -5.80 4.44
N VAL A 30 -1.64 -5.04 5.54
CA VAL A 30 -1.20 -5.46 6.89
C VAL A 30 -2.15 -6.51 7.48
N MET A 31 -3.42 -6.47 7.10
CA MET A 31 -4.46 -7.34 7.63
C MET A 31 -4.22 -8.82 7.31
N TYR A 32 -4.05 -9.61 8.36
CA TYR A 32 -3.94 -11.06 8.29
C TYR A 32 -5.27 -11.74 8.63
N GLU A 33 -5.65 -12.78 7.88
CA GLU A 33 -6.88 -13.57 8.09
C GLU A 33 -8.18 -12.73 8.18
N GLY A 34 -8.22 -11.53 7.58
CA GLY A 34 -9.40 -10.66 7.63
C GLY A 34 -9.62 -9.96 8.97
N LYS A 35 -8.65 -9.98 9.89
CA LYS A 35 -8.73 -9.33 11.21
C LYS A 35 -8.54 -7.81 11.11
N LYS A 36 -9.56 -7.10 10.61
CA LYS A 36 -9.47 -5.66 10.32
C LYS A 36 -9.22 -4.79 11.56
N ALA A 37 -9.94 -5.06 12.66
CA ALA A 37 -9.77 -4.30 13.90
C ALA A 37 -8.33 -4.39 14.45
N VAL A 38 -7.69 -5.55 14.32
CA VAL A 38 -6.29 -5.74 14.74
C VAL A 38 -5.35 -4.96 13.83
N ALA A 39 -5.56 -4.99 12.51
CA ALA A 39 -4.76 -4.24 11.56
C ALA A 39 -4.88 -2.72 11.76
N GLU A 40 -6.09 -2.22 12.02
CA GLU A 40 -6.35 -0.81 12.34
C GLU A 40 -5.58 -0.39 13.60
N ASN A 41 -5.65 -1.18 14.66
CA ASN A 41 -4.91 -0.90 15.90
C ASN A 41 -3.40 -0.85 15.69
N ILE A 42 -2.84 -1.76 14.88
CA ILE A 42 -1.41 -1.78 14.56
C ILE A 42 -1.01 -0.50 13.80
N VAL A 43 -1.76 -0.14 12.75
CA VAL A 43 -1.42 1.01 11.90
C VAL A 43 -1.58 2.32 12.66
N TYR A 44 -2.67 2.50 13.40
CA TYR A 44 -2.87 3.71 14.21
C TYR A 44 -1.84 3.80 15.34
N GLY A 45 -1.56 2.69 16.03
CA GLY A 45 -0.51 2.67 17.05
C GLY A 45 0.87 3.03 16.47
N ALA A 46 1.17 2.61 15.24
CA ALA A 46 2.39 3.02 14.57
C ALA A 46 2.43 4.52 14.24
N PHE A 47 1.30 5.11 13.85
CA PHE A 47 1.19 6.56 13.65
C PHE A 47 1.32 7.36 14.94
N ASP A 48 0.78 6.85 16.05
CA ASP A 48 0.93 7.49 17.36
C ASP A 48 2.41 7.50 17.79
N ILE A 49 3.11 6.37 17.63
CA ILE A 49 4.57 6.29 17.88
C ILE A 49 5.34 7.27 16.97
N LEU A 50 4.91 7.42 15.72
CA LEU A 50 5.56 8.32 14.77
C LEU A 50 5.33 9.80 15.15
N ALA A 51 4.11 10.14 15.59
CA ALA A 51 3.78 11.46 16.12
C ALA A 51 4.64 11.81 17.35
N ASP A 52 4.83 10.86 18.25
CA ASP A 52 5.66 11.06 19.45
C ASP A 52 7.14 11.31 19.11
N LYS A 53 7.67 10.60 18.11
CA LYS A 53 9.07 10.72 17.66
C LYS A 53 9.31 11.95 16.80
N LYS A 54 8.33 12.37 16.02
CA LYS A 54 8.43 13.49 15.06
C LYS A 54 7.29 14.48 15.28
N LYS A 55 7.37 15.23 16.38
CA LYS A 55 6.32 16.16 16.84
C LYS A 55 5.98 17.26 15.83
N ASP A 56 6.93 17.64 14.98
CA ASP A 56 6.76 18.75 14.03
C ASP A 56 6.17 18.30 12.68
N GLN A 57 5.91 17.01 12.47
CA GLN A 57 5.42 16.47 11.20
C GLN A 57 4.12 15.69 11.40
N GLU A 58 3.15 15.92 10.50
CA GLU A 58 1.92 15.13 10.50
C GLU A 58 2.23 13.68 10.10
N PRO A 59 1.79 12.67 10.87
CA PRO A 59 2.12 11.28 10.60
C PRO A 59 1.71 10.77 9.23
N VAL A 60 0.55 11.23 8.74
CA VAL A 60 0.02 10.84 7.42
C VAL A 60 0.88 11.41 6.29
N ALA A 61 1.31 12.67 6.40
CA ALA A 61 2.21 13.29 5.43
C ALA A 61 3.58 12.58 5.39
N THR A 62 4.13 12.24 6.56
CA THR A 62 5.38 11.45 6.65
C THR A 62 5.21 10.06 6.03
N PHE A 63 4.07 9.41 6.23
CA PHE A 63 3.76 8.11 5.63
C PHE A 63 3.71 8.18 4.10
N HIS A 64 3.05 9.18 3.51
CA HIS A 64 3.04 9.37 2.06
C HIS A 64 4.44 9.61 1.50
N THR A 65 5.21 10.48 2.15
CA THR A 65 6.61 10.74 1.75
C THR A 65 7.45 9.45 1.80
N ALA A 66 7.22 8.60 2.80
CA ALA A 66 7.91 7.31 2.92
C ALA A 66 7.51 6.35 1.77
N LEU A 67 6.24 6.32 1.39
CA LEU A 67 5.79 5.52 0.25
C LEU A 67 6.42 5.98 -1.07
N ASP A 68 6.47 7.29 -1.30
CA ASP A 68 7.09 7.86 -2.50
C ASP A 68 8.58 7.52 -2.60
N ASN A 69 9.29 7.53 -1.47
CA ASN A 69 10.70 7.16 -1.41
C ASN A 69 10.97 5.66 -1.67
N VAL A 70 10.01 4.79 -1.35
CA VAL A 70 10.14 3.33 -1.54
C VAL A 70 9.58 2.88 -2.89
N ALA A 71 8.72 3.68 -3.52
CA ALA A 71 8.12 3.37 -4.80
C ALA A 71 9.21 3.24 -5.89
N PRO A 72 9.33 2.09 -6.56
CA PRO A 72 10.28 1.94 -7.67
C PRO A 72 9.80 2.78 -8.87
N SER A 73 10.74 3.44 -9.54
CA SER A 73 10.45 4.19 -10.77
C SER A 73 10.22 3.28 -11.97
N VAL A 74 10.85 2.10 -11.98
CA VAL A 74 10.75 1.11 -13.07
C VAL A 74 10.69 -0.30 -12.46
N GLU A 75 9.81 -1.13 -13.01
CA GLU A 75 9.83 -2.58 -12.79
C GLU A 75 10.26 -3.27 -14.08
N VAL A 76 11.04 -4.35 -13.96
CA VAL A 76 11.37 -5.22 -15.10
C VAL A 76 10.53 -6.48 -15.05
N ARG A 77 10.11 -6.97 -16.22
CA ARG A 77 9.38 -8.22 -16.36
C ARG A 77 10.06 -9.13 -17.38
N SER A 78 10.11 -10.41 -17.06
CA SER A 78 10.67 -11.40 -17.99
C SER A 78 9.77 -11.55 -19.22
N ARG A 79 10.35 -11.39 -20.42
CA ARG A 79 9.69 -11.63 -21.71
C ARG A 79 10.55 -12.54 -22.57
N ARG A 80 9.96 -13.61 -23.11
CA ARG A 80 10.65 -14.54 -23.99
C ARG A 80 10.50 -14.13 -25.45
N VAL A 81 11.61 -13.94 -26.15
CA VAL A 81 11.66 -13.51 -27.55
C VAL A 81 12.81 -14.25 -28.25
N GLY A 82 12.54 -14.86 -29.43
CA GLY A 82 13.60 -15.45 -30.26
C GLY A 82 14.42 -16.58 -29.61
N GLY A 83 13.88 -17.26 -28.59
CA GLY A 83 14.56 -18.36 -27.89
C GLY A 83 15.24 -17.96 -26.58
N ALA A 84 15.51 -16.67 -26.35
CA ALA A 84 16.10 -16.14 -25.12
C ALA A 84 15.06 -15.42 -24.23
N THR A 85 15.39 -15.25 -22.94
CA THR A 85 14.55 -14.51 -21.97
C THR A 85 15.19 -13.16 -21.71
N TYR A 86 14.44 -12.09 -21.96
CA TYR A 86 14.83 -10.71 -21.72
C TYR A 86 14.12 -10.18 -20.47
N GLN A 87 14.79 -9.29 -19.73
CA GLN A 87 14.13 -8.46 -18.72
C GLN A 87 13.75 -7.15 -19.42
N VAL A 88 12.45 -6.94 -19.65
CA VAL A 88 11.90 -5.77 -20.34
C VAL A 88 11.10 -4.94 -19.36
#